data_AF-D2SAI6-F1
#
_entry.id   AF-D2SAI6-F1
#
_cell.length_a   1.000
_cell.length_b   1.000
_cell.length_c   1.000
_cell.angle_alpha   90.00
_cell.angle_beta   90.00
_cell.angle_gamma   90.00
#
_symmetry.space_group_name_H-M   'P 1'
#
loop_
_entity.id
_entity.type
_entity.pdbx_description
1 polymer ?
#
loop_
_entity_poly.entity_id
_entity_poly.type
_entity_poly.pdbx_seq_one_letter_code
_entity_poly.pdbx_strand_id
1 'polypeptide(L)'
;MVTMQGNITMTTAAVLTQAFFQSPVKHGLVNRVTVVVRAAVQNRPDWSVPALFMRLRSGRLWYRPGTAPGGERFDKWPSLVIDLQVGMCTPVVGVGITEALLGTRQDIATDWAQSYRYPMAPHNRDSLPQVAQYLSVNQNRRFPCLKYMSHLRRTLVERYREDLPADLLDEDASLEDLLAAAWEAQHRREEVEPFSVLAQLPAPVYITTLNSRLLANAPRDASRRPEVELCRWHEDADWPESVFDRELDYRPTPERPLIYHLLGTFDEPESLVLTEDDHFNFLIGVTRNQDLVPAVVRWRLSDSAQMFLRSRLDEWDFRVLYRSLMNSEGGRRRAQYTHVAVQLDPEEGATVDAGRAWRCLKTYFSNARVSLYWGSTEHFAKDPQDAWGARR
;
A
#
# COMPACT_ATOMS: atom_id res chain seq x y z
N MET A 1 -17.45 9.57 23.77
CA MET A 1 -18.70 9.91 24.45
C MET A 1 -18.38 10.47 25.83
N VAL A 2 -18.73 11.73 26.09
CA VAL A 2 -18.73 12.26 27.46
C VAL A 2 -20.07 11.91 28.08
N THR A 3 -20.05 11.39 29.29
CA THR A 3 -21.24 10.95 30.03
C THR A 3 -21.21 11.58 31.43
N MET A 4 -22.38 11.76 32.02
CA MET A 4 -22.47 12.18 33.42
C MET A 4 -22.78 10.95 34.28
N GLN A 5 -22.00 10.73 35.34
CA GLN A 5 -22.23 9.62 36.30
C GLN A 5 -23.31 9.95 37.34
N GLY A 6 -23.96 11.11 37.21
CA GLY A 6 -24.96 11.64 38.12
C GLY A 6 -25.49 12.98 37.61
N ASN A 7 -26.32 13.64 38.42
CA ASN A 7 -26.86 14.95 38.07
C ASN A 7 -25.80 16.04 38.24
N ILE A 8 -25.73 16.95 37.27
CA ILE A 8 -24.91 18.16 37.33
C ILE A 8 -25.81 19.39 37.32
N THR A 9 -25.32 20.47 37.92
CA THR A 9 -25.97 21.78 37.86
C THR A 9 -25.83 22.39 36.45
N MET A 10 -26.80 23.20 36.03
CA MET A 10 -26.76 23.87 34.72
C MET A 10 -25.53 24.76 34.54
N THR A 11 -25.06 25.38 35.63
CA THR A 11 -23.82 26.17 35.62
C THR A 11 -22.59 25.30 35.37
N THR A 12 -22.50 24.11 35.99
CA THR A 12 -21.43 23.13 35.72
C THR A 12 -21.50 22.64 34.28
N ALA A 13 -22.70 22.36 33.77
CA ALA A 13 -22.91 21.95 32.39
C ALA A 13 -22.42 23.00 31.38
N ALA A 14 -22.73 24.29 31.59
CA ALA A 14 -22.31 25.37 30.71
C ALA A 14 -20.78 25.52 30.64
N VAL A 15 -20.11 25.53 31.80
CA VAL A 15 -18.63 25.61 31.89
C VAL A 15 -17.98 24.37 31.26
N LEU A 16 -18.58 23.20 31.48
CA LEU A 16 -18.11 21.93 30.93
C LEU A 16 -18.19 21.92 29.41
N THR A 17 -19.32 22.32 28.83
CA THR A 17 -19.51 22.37 27.37
C THR A 17 -18.50 23.32 26.73
N GLN A 18 -18.29 24.50 27.31
CA GLN A 18 -17.33 25.47 26.81
C GLN A 18 -15.88 24.96 26.89
N ALA A 19 -15.46 24.44 28.04
CA ALA A 19 -14.12 23.88 28.22
C ALA A 19 -13.90 22.64 27.33
N PHE A 20 -14.94 21.83 27.14
CA PHE A 20 -14.91 20.64 26.29
C PHE A 20 -14.69 20.98 24.82
N PHE A 21 -15.29 22.04 24.28
CA PHE A 21 -15.09 22.40 22.87
C PHE A 21 -13.80 23.21 22.63
N GLN A 22 -13.31 23.94 23.64
CA GLN A 22 -12.07 24.72 23.52
C GLN A 22 -10.78 23.87 23.67
N SER A 23 -10.82 22.80 24.46
CA SER A 23 -9.63 21.98 24.78
C SER A 23 -9.12 21.11 23.60
N PRO A 24 -9.99 20.42 22.83
CA PRO A 24 -9.66 19.70 21.59
C PRO A 24 -8.91 20.51 20.56
N VAL A 25 -9.29 21.78 20.38
CA VAL A 25 -8.75 22.68 19.37
C VAL A 25 -7.28 23.01 19.66
N LYS A 26 -6.88 23.05 20.93
CA LYS A 26 -5.50 23.36 21.34
C LYS A 26 -4.58 22.15 21.42
N HIS A 27 -5.10 20.97 21.78
CA HIS A 27 -4.24 19.83 22.15
C HIS A 27 -4.48 18.56 21.34
N GLY A 28 -5.61 18.46 20.63
CA GLY A 28 -5.94 17.28 19.83
C GLY A 28 -6.08 15.98 20.63
N LEU A 29 -6.24 16.05 21.95
CA LEU A 29 -6.31 14.91 22.88
C LEU A 29 -7.59 14.98 23.73
N VAL A 30 -8.58 14.13 23.46
CA VAL A 30 -9.83 13.99 24.23
C VAL A 30 -9.57 13.57 25.67
N ASN A 31 -8.57 12.72 25.92
CA ASN A 31 -8.29 12.23 27.28
C ASN A 31 -7.86 13.35 28.24
N ARG A 32 -7.22 14.41 27.74
CA ARG A 32 -6.90 15.61 28.52
C ARG A 32 -8.12 16.48 28.78
N VAL A 33 -9.17 16.36 27.97
CA VAL A 33 -10.36 17.20 28.09
C VAL A 33 -11.05 16.98 29.43
N THR A 34 -11.19 15.75 29.92
CA THR A 34 -11.82 15.50 31.22
C THR A 34 -11.01 16.09 32.38
N VAL A 35 -9.69 16.08 32.30
CA VAL A 35 -8.82 16.70 33.32
C VAL A 35 -8.99 18.21 33.30
N VAL A 36 -8.94 18.83 32.12
CA VAL A 36 -9.14 20.29 31.95
C VAL A 36 -10.54 20.71 32.39
N VAL A 37 -11.56 19.94 32.02
CA VAL A 37 -12.95 20.17 32.40
C VAL A 37 -13.13 20.08 33.91
N ARG A 38 -12.61 19.01 34.56
CA ARG A 38 -12.69 18.84 36.02
C ARG A 38 -11.94 19.95 36.76
N ALA A 39 -10.79 20.39 36.24
CA ALA A 39 -10.06 21.52 36.79
C ALA A 39 -10.86 22.83 36.69
N ALA A 40 -11.56 23.07 35.58
CA ALA A 40 -12.39 24.27 35.39
C ALA A 40 -13.59 24.35 36.35
N VAL A 41 -14.09 23.22 36.84
CA VAL A 41 -15.21 23.16 37.79
C VAL A 41 -14.80 22.68 39.18
N GLN A 42 -13.51 22.65 39.51
CA GLN A 42 -12.97 22.03 40.75
C GLN A 42 -13.58 22.59 42.05
N ASN A 43 -14.03 23.84 42.04
CA ASN A 43 -14.62 24.52 43.19
C ASN A 43 -16.13 24.22 43.36
N ARG A 44 -16.71 23.36 42.52
CA ARG A 44 -18.14 23.03 42.52
C ARG A 44 -18.37 21.63 43.12
N PRO A 45 -19.49 21.39 43.81
CA PRO A 45 -19.74 20.12 44.48
C PRO A 45 -19.89 18.93 43.51
N ASP A 46 -20.28 19.19 42.26
CA ASP A 46 -20.50 18.22 41.17
C ASP A 46 -19.30 18.08 40.22
N TRP A 47 -18.10 18.51 40.62
CA TRP A 47 -16.90 18.52 39.78
C TRP A 47 -16.46 17.13 39.29
N SER A 48 -16.73 16.08 40.07
CA SER A 48 -16.28 14.70 39.79
C SER A 48 -17.22 13.91 38.88
N VAL A 49 -18.46 14.40 38.68
CA VAL A 49 -19.55 13.74 37.94
C VAL A 49 -19.26 13.52 36.44
N PRO A 50 -18.54 14.41 35.73
CA PRO A 50 -18.20 14.18 34.33
C PRO A 50 -17.26 12.97 34.16
N ALA A 51 -17.64 12.06 33.27
CA ALA A 51 -16.85 10.92 32.86
C ALA A 51 -16.69 10.85 31.34
N LEU A 52 -15.58 10.28 30.88
CA LEU A 52 -15.29 10.15 29.46
C LEU A 52 -15.16 8.67 29.11
N PHE A 53 -16.07 8.20 28.27
CA PHE A 53 -15.97 6.92 27.59
C PHE A 53 -15.43 7.16 26.18
N MET A 54 -14.23 6.65 25.90
CA MET A 54 -13.60 6.76 24.59
C MET A 54 -13.37 5.38 24.00
N ARG A 55 -13.60 5.26 22.69
CA ARG A 55 -13.17 4.09 21.90
C ARG A 55 -11.70 4.22 21.47
N LEU A 56 -11.21 5.45 21.33
CA LEU A 56 -9.85 5.78 20.92
C LEU A 56 -8.89 5.49 22.08
N ARG A 57 -7.96 4.52 21.93
CA ARG A 57 -6.98 4.21 22.98
C ARG A 57 -5.97 5.34 23.19
N SER A 58 -5.58 6.02 22.12
CA SER A 58 -4.62 7.13 22.16
C SER A 58 -5.23 8.40 22.76
N GLY A 59 -6.56 8.49 22.78
CA GLY A 59 -7.30 9.71 23.08
C GLY A 59 -7.09 10.83 22.08
N ARG A 60 -6.43 10.61 20.93
CA ARG A 60 -6.17 11.66 19.92
C ARG A 60 -7.37 11.86 19.01
N LEU A 61 -7.72 13.11 18.76
CA LEU A 61 -8.79 13.50 17.82
C LEU A 61 -8.29 13.64 16.40
N TRP A 62 -7.05 14.09 16.24
CA TRP A 62 -6.48 14.39 14.95
C TRP A 62 -5.45 13.33 14.60
N TYR A 63 -5.62 12.77 13.42
CA TYR A 63 -4.62 11.96 12.77
C TYR A 63 -3.32 12.76 12.61
N ARG A 64 -2.19 12.10 12.88
CA ARG A 64 -0.85 12.66 12.70
C ARG A 64 0.01 11.63 11.98
N PRO A 65 0.40 11.87 10.71
CA PRO A 65 1.29 11.00 9.97
C PRO A 65 2.56 10.66 10.74
N GLY A 66 3.10 9.47 10.47
CA GLY A 66 4.31 8.94 11.09
C GLY A 66 4.19 8.61 12.58
N THR A 67 2.98 8.63 13.16
CA THR A 67 2.79 8.28 14.58
C THR A 67 1.93 7.03 14.71
N ALA A 68 2.46 5.99 15.36
CA ALA A 68 1.72 4.76 15.62
C ALA A 68 0.52 4.99 16.57
N PRO A 69 -0.48 4.08 16.59
CA PRO A 69 -1.60 4.14 17.53
C PRO A 69 -1.19 4.19 19.02
N GLY A 70 0.02 3.71 19.34
CA GLY A 70 0.63 3.80 20.68
C GLY A 70 1.33 5.13 21.00
N GLY A 71 1.37 6.08 20.06
CA GLY A 71 2.01 7.39 20.22
C GLY A 71 3.50 7.44 19.84
N GLU A 72 4.13 6.29 19.57
CA GLU A 72 5.51 6.18 19.07
C GLU A 72 5.64 6.85 17.69
N ARG A 73 6.59 7.78 17.54
CA ARG A 73 6.91 8.40 16.24
C ARG A 73 7.92 7.56 15.47
N PHE A 74 7.81 7.58 14.15
CA PHE A 74 8.80 7.00 13.25
C PHE A 74 10.14 7.75 13.39
N ASP A 75 11.19 7.03 13.75
CA ASP A 75 12.50 7.57 14.14
C ASP A 75 13.62 7.22 13.13
N LYS A 76 13.33 6.44 12.08
CA LYS A 76 14.34 5.90 11.16
C LYS A 76 14.63 6.77 9.94
N TRP A 77 14.11 7.99 9.89
CA TRP A 77 14.35 8.94 8.79
C TRP A 77 15.83 9.13 8.44
N PRO A 78 16.77 9.33 9.39
CA PRO A 78 18.17 9.60 9.03
C PRO A 78 18.83 8.45 8.25
N SER A 79 18.58 7.19 8.63
CA SER A 79 19.13 6.02 7.92
C SER A 79 18.52 5.91 6.53
N LEU A 80 17.19 6.01 6.44
CA LEU A 80 16.48 5.87 5.17
C LEU A 80 16.92 6.94 4.16
N VAL A 81 17.09 8.18 4.61
CA VAL A 81 17.54 9.28 3.74
C VAL A 81 18.95 9.02 3.20
N ILE A 82 19.86 8.51 4.04
CA ILE A 82 21.21 8.14 3.59
C ILE A 82 21.12 7.03 2.54
N ASP A 83 20.36 5.97 2.82
CA ASP A 83 20.19 4.84 1.90
C ASP A 83 19.60 5.27 0.55
N LEU A 84 18.64 6.21 0.55
CA LEU A 84 18.10 6.82 -0.67
C LEU A 84 19.16 7.63 -1.42
N GLN A 85 19.92 8.48 -0.73
CA GLN A 85 20.94 9.34 -1.35
C GLN A 85 22.08 8.55 -2.00
N VAL A 86 22.48 7.43 -1.39
CA VAL A 86 23.54 6.56 -1.93
C VAL A 86 23.00 5.50 -2.90
N GLY A 87 21.70 5.54 -3.24
CA GLY A 87 21.08 4.62 -4.19
C GLY A 87 20.99 3.18 -3.67
N MET A 88 20.99 2.97 -2.35
CA MET A 88 20.90 1.68 -1.63
C MET A 88 19.53 1.44 -1.01
N CYS A 89 18.49 2.11 -1.51
CA CYS A 89 17.09 1.86 -1.18
C CYS A 89 16.33 1.34 -2.40
N THR A 90 15.60 0.25 -2.22
CA THR A 90 14.76 -0.40 -3.24
C THR A 90 13.28 -0.21 -2.86
N PRO A 91 12.54 0.62 -3.59
CA PRO A 91 11.09 0.74 -3.42
C PRO A 91 10.39 -0.55 -3.83
N VAL A 92 9.49 -1.01 -2.97
CA VAL A 92 8.63 -2.16 -3.17
C VAL A 92 7.19 -1.69 -3.18
N VAL A 93 6.58 -1.63 -4.36
CA VAL A 93 5.28 -0.98 -4.59
C VAL A 93 4.17 -2.02 -4.67
N GLY A 94 3.18 -1.88 -3.79
CA GLY A 94 2.02 -2.76 -3.71
C GLY A 94 0.83 -2.28 -4.54
N VAL A 95 -0.11 -3.19 -4.81
CA VAL A 95 -1.35 -2.92 -5.55
C VAL A 95 -2.26 -1.89 -4.89
N GLY A 96 -2.13 -1.70 -3.57
CA GLY A 96 -2.88 -0.72 -2.80
C GLY A 96 -2.66 0.72 -3.24
N ILE A 97 -1.62 1.02 -4.02
CA ILE A 97 -1.40 2.36 -4.60
C ILE A 97 -2.41 2.71 -5.69
N THR A 98 -3.00 1.70 -6.34
CA THR A 98 -4.00 1.87 -7.41
C THR A 98 -5.44 1.75 -6.93
N GLU A 99 -5.71 1.54 -5.64
CA GLU A 99 -7.08 1.35 -5.12
C GLU A 99 -8.00 2.54 -5.40
N ALA A 100 -7.48 3.77 -5.34
CA ALA A 100 -8.25 4.97 -5.65
C ALA A 100 -8.71 4.98 -7.12
N LEU A 101 -7.85 4.50 -8.03
CA LEU A 101 -8.11 4.40 -9.47
C LEU A 101 -9.03 3.21 -9.80
N LEU A 102 -8.69 2.01 -9.31
CA LEU A 102 -9.23 0.73 -9.75
C LEU A 102 -10.25 0.10 -8.81
N GLY A 103 -10.38 0.61 -7.58
CA GLY A 103 -11.10 -0.08 -6.50
C GLY A 103 -10.25 -1.16 -5.84
N THR A 104 -10.84 -1.87 -4.88
CA THR A 104 -10.13 -2.89 -4.12
C THR A 104 -10.30 -4.27 -4.74
N ARG A 105 -9.32 -5.16 -4.54
CA ARG A 105 -9.42 -6.55 -5.02
C ARG A 105 -10.50 -7.34 -4.27
N GLN A 106 -10.81 -6.95 -3.03
CA GLN A 106 -11.90 -7.51 -2.23
C GLN A 106 -13.26 -7.23 -2.87
N ASP A 107 -13.45 -6.03 -3.43
CA ASP A 107 -14.69 -5.67 -4.13
C ASP A 107 -14.87 -6.53 -5.39
N ILE A 108 -13.80 -6.73 -6.16
CA ILE A 108 -13.78 -7.59 -7.35
C ILE A 108 -14.11 -9.04 -6.97
N ALA A 109 -13.47 -9.56 -5.93
CA ALA A 109 -13.72 -10.92 -5.44
C ALA A 109 -15.19 -11.09 -5.00
N THR A 110 -15.74 -10.09 -4.28
CA THR A 110 -17.12 -10.13 -3.80
C THR A 110 -18.13 -10.09 -4.95
N ASP A 111 -17.92 -9.21 -5.94
CA ASP A 111 -18.73 -9.12 -7.16
C ASP A 111 -18.74 -10.45 -7.92
N TRP A 112 -17.57 -11.07 -8.09
CA TRP A 112 -17.43 -12.37 -8.75
C TRP A 112 -18.07 -13.50 -7.93
N ALA A 113 -17.85 -13.52 -6.62
CA ALA A 113 -18.43 -14.52 -5.74
C ALA A 113 -19.97 -14.50 -5.79
N GLN A 114 -20.55 -13.31 -5.87
CA GLN A 114 -22.00 -13.13 -6.03
C GLN A 114 -22.46 -13.57 -7.43
N SER A 115 -21.82 -13.06 -8.49
CA SER A 115 -22.19 -13.30 -9.88
C SER A 115 -22.11 -14.77 -10.29
N TYR A 116 -21.10 -15.49 -9.78
CA TYR A 116 -20.83 -16.90 -10.11
C TYR A 116 -21.25 -17.87 -9.02
N ARG A 117 -21.98 -17.40 -8.00
CA ARG A 117 -22.53 -18.20 -6.90
C ARG A 117 -21.46 -19.04 -6.20
N TYR A 118 -20.36 -18.40 -5.79
CA TYR A 118 -19.25 -19.07 -5.11
C TYR A 118 -19.76 -19.81 -3.85
N PRO A 119 -19.55 -21.14 -3.78
CA PRO A 119 -20.24 -22.00 -2.81
C PRO A 119 -19.57 -22.04 -1.43
N MET A 120 -18.36 -21.51 -1.29
CA MET A 120 -17.62 -21.60 -0.02
C MET A 120 -18.08 -20.56 1.01
N ALA A 121 -17.52 -20.67 2.21
CA ALA A 121 -17.91 -19.89 3.37
C ALA A 121 -17.88 -18.37 3.10
N PRO A 122 -18.77 -17.58 3.73
CA PRO A 122 -18.87 -16.14 3.48
C PRO A 122 -17.57 -15.35 3.63
N HIS A 123 -16.70 -15.75 4.57
CA HIS A 123 -15.41 -15.11 4.84
C HIS A 123 -14.32 -15.41 3.79
N ASN A 124 -14.61 -16.27 2.80
CA ASN A 124 -13.71 -16.54 1.67
C ASN A 124 -14.14 -15.78 0.40
N ARG A 125 -15.27 -15.06 0.44
CA ARG A 125 -15.87 -14.40 -0.74
C ARG A 125 -15.14 -13.13 -1.16
N ASP A 126 -14.32 -12.56 -0.28
CA ASP A 126 -13.47 -11.39 -0.53
C ASP A 126 -12.03 -11.78 -0.92
N SER A 127 -11.72 -13.07 -1.00
CA SER A 127 -10.41 -13.57 -1.42
C SER A 127 -10.34 -13.75 -2.94
N LEU A 128 -9.74 -12.78 -3.64
CA LEU A 128 -9.60 -12.82 -5.09
C LEU A 128 -8.94 -14.11 -5.61
N PRO A 129 -7.83 -14.63 -5.02
CA PRO A 129 -7.21 -15.86 -5.50
C PRO A 129 -8.11 -17.09 -5.41
N GLN A 130 -8.88 -17.22 -4.33
CA GLN A 130 -9.79 -18.35 -4.14
C GLN A 130 -11.00 -18.28 -5.07
N VAL A 131 -11.58 -17.10 -5.22
CA VAL A 131 -12.70 -16.89 -6.14
C VAL A 131 -12.23 -17.09 -7.58
N ALA A 132 -11.06 -16.58 -7.94
CA ALA A 132 -10.44 -16.79 -9.25
C ALA A 132 -10.15 -18.28 -9.52
N GLN A 133 -9.67 -19.03 -8.53
CA GLN A 133 -9.49 -20.49 -8.63
C GLN A 133 -10.81 -21.21 -8.91
N TYR A 134 -11.88 -20.83 -8.22
CA TYR A 134 -13.20 -21.42 -8.50
C TYR A 134 -13.67 -21.13 -9.93
N LEU A 135 -13.43 -19.91 -10.43
CA LEU A 135 -13.76 -19.55 -11.80
C LEU A 135 -12.88 -20.29 -12.83
N SER A 136 -11.60 -20.50 -12.54
CA SER A 136 -10.70 -21.23 -13.44
C SER A 136 -11.13 -22.69 -13.61
N VAL A 137 -11.56 -23.33 -12.53
CA VAL A 137 -12.06 -24.71 -12.53
C VAL A 137 -13.41 -24.85 -13.23
N ASN A 138 -14.36 -23.93 -12.96
CA ASN A 138 -15.72 -24.06 -13.46
C ASN A 138 -15.95 -23.50 -14.87
N GLN A 139 -15.06 -22.64 -15.37
CA GLN A 139 -15.18 -22.05 -16.70
C GLN A 139 -14.04 -22.55 -17.59
N ASN A 140 -12.85 -21.97 -17.42
CA ASN A 140 -11.60 -22.40 -18.01
C ASN A 140 -10.45 -21.58 -17.41
N ARG A 141 -9.21 -22.04 -17.62
CA ARG A 141 -8.00 -21.40 -17.08
C ARG A 141 -7.84 -19.91 -17.41
N ARG A 142 -8.23 -19.47 -18.62
CA ARG A 142 -8.07 -18.07 -19.07
C ARG A 142 -9.18 -17.13 -18.56
N PHE A 143 -10.30 -17.69 -18.13
CA PHE A 143 -11.49 -16.94 -17.78
C PHE A 143 -11.28 -15.89 -16.68
N PRO A 144 -10.61 -16.19 -15.53
CA PRO A 144 -10.41 -15.20 -14.48
C PRO A 144 -9.61 -13.99 -14.97
N CYS A 145 -8.55 -14.22 -15.76
CA CYS A 145 -7.73 -13.16 -16.32
C CYS A 145 -8.55 -12.22 -17.23
N LEU A 146 -9.27 -12.78 -18.21
CA LEU A 146 -10.10 -12.00 -19.12
C LEU A 146 -11.16 -11.21 -18.35
N LYS A 147 -11.80 -11.85 -17.35
CA LYS A 147 -12.79 -11.18 -16.50
C LYS A 147 -12.19 -10.07 -15.65
N TYR A 148 -10.96 -10.23 -15.17
CA TYR A 148 -10.25 -9.21 -14.41
C TYR A 148 -10.05 -7.96 -15.28
N MET A 149 -9.50 -8.14 -16.47
CA MET A 149 -9.28 -7.06 -17.42
C MET A 149 -10.59 -6.37 -17.84
N SER A 150 -11.65 -7.13 -18.15
CA SER A 150 -12.96 -6.57 -18.47
C SER A 150 -13.57 -5.79 -17.30
N HIS A 151 -13.42 -6.28 -16.07
CA HIS A 151 -13.90 -5.57 -14.88
C HIS A 151 -13.18 -4.23 -14.74
N LEU A 152 -11.84 -4.22 -14.88
CA LEU A 152 -11.05 -2.99 -14.80
C LEU A 152 -11.45 -1.99 -15.89
N ARG A 153 -11.59 -2.43 -17.16
CA ARG A 153 -12.09 -1.57 -18.25
C ARG A 153 -13.42 -0.91 -17.87
N ARG A 154 -14.40 -1.73 -17.46
CA ARG A 154 -15.73 -1.24 -17.06
C ARG A 154 -15.61 -0.19 -15.95
N THR A 155 -14.84 -0.48 -14.90
CA THR A 155 -14.64 0.44 -13.77
C THR A 155 -14.02 1.77 -14.20
N LEU A 156 -13.01 1.74 -15.07
CA LEU A 156 -12.35 2.94 -15.58
C LEU A 156 -13.32 3.78 -16.44
N VAL A 157 -14.03 3.14 -17.36
CA VAL A 157 -15.02 3.82 -18.21
C VAL A 157 -16.15 4.39 -17.37
N GLU A 158 -16.69 3.67 -16.40
CA GLU A 158 -17.78 4.15 -15.54
C GLU A 158 -17.36 5.37 -14.69
N ARG A 159 -16.13 5.37 -14.17
CA ARG A 159 -15.63 6.43 -13.28
C ARG A 159 -15.11 7.67 -14.01
N TYR A 160 -14.51 7.49 -15.19
CA TYR A 160 -13.78 8.55 -15.90
C TYR A 160 -14.32 8.85 -17.30
N ARG A 161 -15.52 8.36 -17.66
CA ARG A 161 -16.12 8.52 -19.01
C ARG A 161 -15.96 9.91 -19.61
N GLU A 162 -16.21 10.95 -18.83
CA GLU A 162 -16.19 12.35 -19.30
C GLU A 162 -14.78 12.89 -19.57
N ASP A 163 -13.77 12.30 -18.94
CA ASP A 163 -12.36 12.70 -19.04
C ASP A 163 -11.55 11.84 -20.02
N LEU A 164 -12.12 10.72 -20.47
CA LEU A 164 -11.45 9.75 -21.34
C LEU A 164 -11.59 10.14 -22.82
N PRO A 165 -10.51 9.98 -23.61
CA PRO A 165 -10.57 10.07 -25.08
C PRO A 165 -11.62 9.10 -25.66
N ALA A 166 -12.35 9.54 -26.68
CA ALA A 166 -13.46 8.77 -27.25
C ALA A 166 -13.03 7.43 -27.88
N ASP A 167 -11.83 7.37 -28.43
CA ASP A 167 -11.18 6.19 -29.01
C ASP A 167 -10.84 5.12 -27.95
N LEU A 168 -10.65 5.50 -26.69
CA LEU A 168 -10.37 4.57 -25.60
C LEU A 168 -11.64 3.97 -24.97
N LEU A 169 -12.83 4.41 -25.40
CA LEU A 169 -14.11 3.87 -24.95
C LEU A 169 -14.50 2.58 -25.67
N ASP A 170 -13.87 2.29 -26.81
CA ASP A 170 -14.11 1.06 -27.57
C ASP A 170 -13.58 -0.17 -26.82
N GLU A 171 -14.21 -1.34 -27.02
CA GLU A 171 -13.83 -2.58 -26.32
C GLU A 171 -12.44 -3.09 -26.70
N ASP A 172 -12.00 -2.79 -27.93
CA ASP A 172 -10.72 -3.24 -28.50
C ASP A 172 -9.52 -2.34 -28.10
N ALA A 173 -9.77 -1.18 -27.48
CA ALA A 173 -8.70 -0.27 -27.07
C ALA A 173 -7.73 -0.93 -26.07
N SER A 174 -6.47 -0.52 -25.99
CA SER A 174 -5.55 -1.09 -25.00
C SER A 174 -5.99 -0.79 -23.56
N LEU A 175 -5.96 -1.80 -22.68
CA LEU A 175 -6.22 -1.58 -21.25
C LEU A 175 -5.16 -0.70 -20.61
N GLU A 176 -3.89 -0.80 -21.04
CA GLU A 176 -2.80 0.05 -20.53
C GLU A 176 -2.99 1.51 -20.94
N ASP A 177 -3.46 1.78 -22.16
CA ASP A 177 -3.74 3.16 -22.61
C ASP A 177 -4.92 3.76 -21.84
N LEU A 178 -5.97 2.95 -21.60
CA LEU A 178 -7.11 3.33 -20.77
C LEU A 178 -6.69 3.62 -19.32
N LEU A 179 -5.81 2.79 -18.74
CA LEU A 179 -5.23 2.99 -17.41
C LEU A 179 -4.45 4.30 -17.35
N ALA A 180 -3.59 4.56 -18.33
CA ALA A 180 -2.80 5.79 -18.40
C ALA A 180 -3.68 7.04 -18.52
N ALA A 181 -4.71 7.00 -19.38
CA ALA A 181 -5.64 8.12 -19.55
C ALA A 181 -6.47 8.38 -18.29
N ALA A 182 -6.99 7.33 -17.64
CA ALA A 182 -7.73 7.47 -16.40
C ALA A 182 -6.85 7.96 -15.24
N TRP A 183 -5.61 7.48 -15.17
CA TRP A 183 -4.61 7.98 -14.23
C TRP A 183 -4.33 9.47 -14.43
N GLU A 184 -4.16 9.92 -15.68
CA GLU A 184 -3.98 11.35 -16.00
C GLU A 184 -5.22 12.18 -15.59
N ALA A 185 -6.42 11.66 -15.84
CA ALA A 185 -7.67 12.29 -15.42
C ALA A 185 -7.77 12.43 -13.89
N GLN A 186 -7.37 11.39 -13.15
CA GLN A 186 -7.31 11.43 -11.69
C GLN A 186 -6.25 12.40 -11.20
N HIS A 187 -5.07 12.42 -11.83
CA HIS A 187 -3.97 13.32 -11.49
C HIS A 187 -4.39 14.79 -11.53
N ARG A 188 -5.20 15.19 -12.53
CA ARG A 188 -5.75 16.56 -12.61
C ARG A 188 -6.63 16.96 -11.42
N ARG A 189 -7.19 16.00 -10.70
CA ARG A 189 -8.10 16.21 -9.56
C ARG A 189 -7.39 16.18 -8.21
N GLU A 190 -6.21 15.57 -8.12
CA GLU A 190 -5.47 15.36 -6.88
C GLU A 190 -4.28 16.32 -6.74
N GLU A 191 -4.01 16.79 -5.53
CA GLU A 191 -2.91 17.74 -5.27
C GLU A 191 -1.53 17.06 -5.32
N VAL A 192 -1.44 15.78 -4.94
CA VAL A 192 -0.21 14.98 -5.00
C VAL A 192 -0.53 13.55 -5.41
N GLU A 193 0.16 13.10 -6.45
CA GLU A 193 -0.07 11.80 -7.05
C GLU A 193 1.07 10.81 -6.69
N PRO A 194 0.75 9.58 -6.24
CA PRO A 194 1.74 8.64 -5.70
C PRO A 194 2.85 8.22 -6.67
N PHE A 195 2.51 7.98 -7.95
CA PHE A 195 3.48 7.53 -8.95
C PHE A 195 4.47 8.63 -9.33
N SER A 196 4.05 9.88 -9.32
CA SER A 196 4.89 11.07 -9.56
C SER A 196 5.94 11.24 -8.48
N VAL A 197 5.57 10.96 -7.23
CA VAL A 197 6.51 10.91 -6.11
C VAL A 197 7.52 9.76 -6.30
N LEU A 198 7.02 8.57 -6.61
CA LEU A 198 7.86 7.39 -6.82
C LEU A 198 8.85 7.61 -7.96
N ALA A 199 8.39 8.19 -9.06
CA ALA A 199 9.17 8.52 -10.23
C ALA A 199 10.23 9.61 -10.00
N GLN A 200 10.25 10.28 -8.84
CA GLN A 200 11.30 11.24 -8.46
C GLN A 200 12.38 10.61 -7.58
N LEU A 201 12.17 9.42 -7.04
CA LEU A 201 13.16 8.78 -6.18
C LEU A 201 14.43 8.44 -7.00
N PRO A 202 15.63 8.62 -6.43
CA PRO A 202 16.90 8.24 -7.07
C PRO A 202 17.16 6.73 -6.92
N ALA A 203 16.13 5.90 -7.05
CA ALA A 203 16.25 4.45 -6.96
C ALA A 203 16.50 3.85 -8.35
N PRO A 204 17.55 3.02 -8.53
CA PRO A 204 17.83 2.38 -9.80
C PRO A 204 16.99 1.13 -10.05
N VAL A 205 16.38 0.54 -9.00
CA VAL A 205 15.55 -0.66 -9.11
C VAL A 205 14.27 -0.46 -8.29
N TYR A 206 13.14 -0.71 -8.93
CA TYR A 206 11.81 -0.78 -8.32
C TYR A 206 11.30 -2.20 -8.44
N ILE A 207 10.65 -2.69 -7.40
CA ILE A 207 9.97 -3.98 -7.42
C ILE A 207 8.51 -3.73 -7.17
N THR A 208 7.64 -4.34 -7.96
CA THR A 208 6.23 -4.04 -7.91
C THR A 208 5.37 -5.30 -8.03
N THR A 209 4.26 -5.31 -7.30
CA THR A 209 3.18 -6.30 -7.48
C THR A 209 2.06 -5.74 -8.35
N LEU A 210 2.23 -4.53 -8.90
CA LEU A 210 1.29 -3.93 -9.84
C LEU A 210 1.31 -4.68 -11.16
N ASN A 211 0.13 -4.79 -11.76
CA ASN A 211 -0.02 -5.38 -13.09
C ASN A 211 -0.04 -4.31 -14.20
N SER A 212 -0.18 -3.04 -13.87
CA SER A 212 -0.16 -1.92 -14.83
C SER A 212 1.25 -1.37 -15.04
N ARG A 213 1.55 -0.80 -16.21
CA ARG A 213 2.82 -0.11 -16.50
C ARG A 213 2.84 1.36 -16.04
N LEU A 214 1.85 1.80 -15.25
CA LEU A 214 1.76 3.18 -14.72
C LEU A 214 3.05 3.66 -14.04
N LEU A 215 3.71 2.82 -13.23
CA LEU A 215 4.99 3.20 -12.59
C LEU A 215 6.10 3.45 -13.62
N ALA A 216 6.12 2.71 -14.73
CA ALA A 216 7.07 2.91 -15.83
C ALA A 216 6.74 4.15 -16.66
N ASN A 217 5.46 4.50 -16.75
CA ASN A 217 4.97 5.65 -17.52
C ASN A 217 4.95 6.94 -16.70
N ALA A 218 5.15 6.86 -15.38
CA ALA A 218 5.07 7.99 -14.47
C ALA A 218 6.17 9.06 -14.64
N PRO A 219 7.44 8.72 -14.96
CA PRO A 219 8.46 9.72 -15.18
C PRO A 219 8.10 10.66 -16.35
N ARG A 220 7.94 11.95 -16.05
CA ARG A 220 7.73 13.00 -17.06
C ARG A 220 9.03 13.53 -17.66
N ASP A 221 10.14 13.29 -16.98
CA ASP A 221 11.46 13.67 -17.45
C ASP A 221 11.89 12.71 -18.56
N ALA A 222 12.00 13.24 -19.78
CA ALA A 222 12.44 12.47 -20.95
C ALA A 222 13.86 11.90 -20.83
N SER A 223 14.65 12.36 -19.85
CA SER A 223 15.95 11.79 -19.52
C SER A 223 15.84 10.45 -18.78
N ARG A 224 14.71 10.21 -18.09
CA ARG A 224 14.43 8.94 -17.41
C ARG A 224 13.80 7.94 -18.38
N ARG A 225 14.44 6.79 -18.56
CA ARG A 225 13.98 5.72 -19.45
C ARG A 225 13.87 4.40 -18.69
N PRO A 226 12.74 4.13 -18.02
CA PRO A 226 12.58 2.89 -17.29
C PRO A 226 12.57 1.67 -18.21
N GLU A 227 13.20 0.59 -17.77
CA GLU A 227 13.13 -0.73 -18.39
C GLU A 227 12.22 -1.62 -17.55
N VAL A 228 11.33 -2.36 -18.21
CA VAL A 228 10.39 -3.27 -17.55
C VAL A 228 10.91 -4.69 -17.67
N GLU A 229 10.88 -5.42 -16.57
CA GLU A 229 11.28 -6.82 -16.51
C GLU A 229 10.25 -7.63 -15.74
N LEU A 230 10.01 -8.86 -16.20
CA LEU A 230 8.98 -9.74 -15.65
C LEU A 230 9.59 -10.91 -14.88
N CYS A 231 8.89 -11.39 -13.85
CA CYS A 231 9.23 -12.66 -13.23
C CYS A 231 8.76 -13.83 -14.09
N ARG A 232 9.71 -14.56 -14.68
CA ARG A 232 9.44 -15.71 -15.57
C ARG A 232 9.11 -16.98 -14.78
N TRP A 233 8.04 -16.95 -13.98
CA TRP A 233 7.79 -17.93 -12.93
C TRP A 233 7.30 -19.31 -13.39
N HIS A 234 7.00 -19.48 -14.68
CA HIS A 234 6.62 -20.77 -15.29
C HIS A 234 7.20 -20.93 -16.70
N GLU A 235 7.37 -22.19 -17.13
CA GLU A 235 8.09 -22.56 -18.36
C GLU A 235 7.23 -22.47 -19.63
N ASP A 236 5.90 -22.49 -19.50
CA ASP A 236 4.97 -22.63 -20.63
C ASP A 236 4.58 -21.31 -21.33
N ALA A 237 5.16 -20.18 -20.93
CA ALA A 237 4.82 -18.87 -21.50
C ALA A 237 5.84 -18.39 -22.54
N ASP A 238 5.33 -17.76 -23.59
CA ASP A 238 6.13 -16.99 -24.54
C ASP A 238 6.49 -15.64 -23.90
N TRP A 239 7.57 -15.64 -23.13
CA TRP A 239 7.99 -14.46 -22.37
C TRP A 239 8.57 -13.39 -23.29
N PRO A 240 8.26 -12.10 -23.05
CA PRO A 240 8.99 -11.01 -23.68
C PRO A 240 10.50 -11.12 -23.49
N GLU A 241 11.24 -10.60 -24.47
CA GLU A 241 12.68 -10.50 -24.41
C GLU A 241 13.10 -9.66 -23.19
N SER A 242 13.97 -10.22 -22.34
CA SER A 242 14.50 -9.50 -21.17
C SER A 242 15.49 -8.45 -21.62
N VAL A 243 15.52 -7.33 -20.90
CA VAL A 243 16.55 -6.31 -21.10
C VAL A 243 17.97 -6.86 -20.90
N PHE A 244 18.15 -7.88 -20.04
CA PHE A 244 19.44 -8.51 -19.79
C PHE A 244 19.86 -9.46 -20.91
N ASP A 245 18.90 -10.01 -21.65
CA ASP A 245 19.15 -10.84 -22.83
C ASP A 245 19.45 -9.93 -24.04
N ARG A 246 18.68 -8.85 -24.19
CA ARG A 246 18.82 -7.84 -25.25
C ARG A 246 20.09 -7.00 -25.13
N GLU A 247 20.49 -6.65 -23.92
CA GLU A 247 21.65 -5.79 -23.61
C GLU A 247 22.42 -6.31 -22.39
N LEU A 248 23.44 -7.15 -22.64
CA LEU A 248 24.22 -7.84 -21.60
C LEU A 248 24.92 -6.90 -20.60
N ASP A 249 25.30 -5.71 -21.08
CA ASP A 249 25.96 -4.68 -20.26
C ASP A 249 24.98 -3.74 -19.54
N TYR A 250 23.68 -3.96 -19.68
CA TYR A 250 22.68 -3.15 -19.00
C TYR A 250 22.88 -3.21 -17.48
N ARG A 251 22.99 -2.03 -16.86
CA ARG A 251 23.03 -1.86 -15.40
C ARG A 251 21.98 -0.82 -15.01
N PRO A 252 21.05 -1.15 -14.10
CA PRO A 252 20.04 -0.19 -13.68
C PRO A 252 20.67 1.03 -13.01
N THR A 253 20.25 2.22 -13.44
CA THR A 253 20.65 3.52 -12.85
C THR A 253 19.41 4.37 -12.55
N PRO A 254 19.50 5.46 -11.78
CA PRO A 254 18.36 6.36 -11.56
C PRO A 254 17.80 6.98 -12.86
N GLU A 255 18.63 7.13 -13.90
CA GLU A 255 18.24 7.64 -15.22
C GLU A 255 17.66 6.54 -16.11
N ARG A 256 18.09 5.29 -15.93
CA ARG A 256 17.55 4.13 -16.66
C ARG A 256 17.15 3.01 -15.69
N PRO A 257 16.13 3.25 -14.85
CA PRO A 257 15.82 2.36 -13.74
C PRO A 257 15.15 1.08 -14.24
N LEU A 258 15.34 -0.01 -13.50
CA LEU A 258 14.64 -1.26 -13.73
C LEU A 258 13.35 -1.29 -12.91
N ILE A 259 12.22 -1.59 -13.54
CA ILE A 259 10.94 -1.85 -12.88
C ILE A 259 10.63 -3.33 -13.04
N TYR A 260 10.79 -4.07 -11.94
CA TYR A 260 10.59 -5.51 -11.92
C TYR A 260 9.17 -5.85 -11.44
N HIS A 261 8.35 -6.37 -12.35
CA HIS A 261 6.98 -6.80 -12.06
C HIS A 261 6.97 -8.25 -11.59
N LEU A 262 6.70 -8.43 -10.30
CA LEU A 262 6.76 -9.74 -9.67
C LEU A 262 5.57 -10.64 -10.08
N LEU A 263 4.39 -10.04 -10.25
CA LEU A 263 3.13 -10.77 -10.42
C LEU A 263 2.53 -10.60 -11.83
N GLY A 264 3.39 -10.33 -12.82
CA GLY A 264 3.01 -10.13 -14.22
C GLY A 264 2.37 -8.78 -14.52
N THR A 265 2.02 -8.58 -15.79
CA THR A 265 1.45 -7.33 -16.32
C THR A 265 0.22 -7.58 -17.20
N PHE A 266 -0.62 -6.56 -17.43
CA PHE A 266 -1.86 -6.71 -18.20
C PHE A 266 -1.66 -6.88 -19.71
N ASP A 267 -0.56 -6.36 -20.24
CA ASP A 267 -0.14 -6.55 -21.63
C ASP A 267 0.40 -7.95 -21.90
N GLU A 268 0.83 -8.66 -20.86
CA GLU A 268 1.21 -10.07 -20.88
C GLU A 268 0.28 -10.91 -19.99
N PRO A 269 -0.99 -11.13 -20.37
CA PRO A 269 -2.00 -11.78 -19.53
C PRO A 269 -1.58 -13.14 -18.94
N GLU A 270 -0.75 -13.90 -19.65
CA GLU A 270 -0.27 -15.23 -19.21
C GLU A 270 0.76 -15.14 -18.08
N SER A 271 1.38 -13.97 -17.89
CA SER A 271 2.31 -13.72 -16.79
C SER A 271 1.63 -13.48 -15.43
N LEU A 272 0.32 -13.18 -15.43
CA LEU A 272 -0.42 -12.74 -14.25
C LEU A 272 -0.53 -13.85 -13.20
N VAL A 273 -0.27 -13.48 -11.94
CA VAL A 273 -0.48 -14.36 -10.78
C VAL A 273 -1.83 -13.99 -10.15
N LEU A 274 -2.88 -14.75 -10.47
CA LEU A 274 -4.24 -14.41 -10.07
C LEU A 274 -4.93 -15.50 -9.23
N THR A 275 -4.87 -16.76 -9.66
CA THR A 275 -5.52 -17.88 -8.97
C THR A 275 -4.71 -18.39 -7.80
N GLU A 276 -5.31 -19.19 -6.91
CA GLU A 276 -4.59 -19.86 -5.82
C GLU A 276 -3.45 -20.74 -6.37
N ASP A 277 -3.71 -21.50 -7.44
CA ASP A 277 -2.68 -22.32 -8.10
C ASP A 277 -1.54 -21.46 -8.68
N ASP A 278 -1.84 -20.30 -9.27
CA ASP A 278 -0.81 -19.39 -9.78
C ASP A 278 0.11 -18.91 -8.64
N HIS A 279 -0.45 -18.57 -7.47
CA HIS A 279 0.34 -18.14 -6.32
C HIS A 279 1.25 -19.27 -5.80
N PHE A 280 0.75 -20.51 -5.76
CA PHE A 280 1.56 -21.67 -5.37
C PHE A 280 2.65 -21.97 -6.40
N ASN A 281 2.30 -22.00 -7.69
CA ASN A 281 3.26 -22.25 -8.77
C ASN A 281 4.32 -21.16 -8.82
N PHE A 282 3.94 -19.89 -8.64
CA PHE A 282 4.86 -18.78 -8.51
C PHE A 282 5.84 -19.02 -7.35
N LEU A 283 5.34 -19.30 -6.13
CA LEU A 283 6.19 -19.56 -4.96
C LEU A 283 7.14 -20.75 -5.18
N ILE A 284 6.66 -21.81 -5.80
CA ILE A 284 7.46 -23.00 -6.13
C ILE A 284 8.53 -22.64 -7.17
N GLY A 285 8.18 -21.90 -8.22
CA GLY A 285 9.08 -21.47 -9.27
C GLY A 285 10.24 -20.64 -8.72
N VAL A 286 9.93 -19.55 -8.01
CA VAL A 286 10.95 -18.64 -7.47
C VAL A 286 11.83 -19.29 -6.38
N THR A 287 11.36 -20.34 -5.71
CA THR A 287 12.16 -21.06 -4.69
C THR A 287 13.00 -22.18 -5.28
N ARG A 288 12.54 -22.85 -6.35
CA ARG A 288 13.27 -23.94 -7.01
C ARG A 288 14.36 -23.44 -7.94
N ASN A 289 14.10 -22.35 -8.67
CA ASN A 289 15.04 -21.81 -9.62
C ASN A 289 15.30 -20.33 -9.31
N GLN A 290 16.37 -20.09 -8.57
CA GLN A 290 16.75 -18.73 -8.20
C GLN A 290 17.09 -17.89 -9.43
N ASP A 291 17.47 -18.49 -10.56
CA ASP A 291 17.88 -17.76 -11.77
C ASP A 291 16.69 -17.17 -12.54
N LEU A 292 15.45 -17.53 -12.17
CA LEU A 292 14.24 -16.86 -12.67
C LEU A 292 14.16 -15.38 -12.21
N VAL A 293 14.86 -15.04 -11.13
CA VAL A 293 14.98 -13.67 -10.65
C VAL A 293 16.35 -13.13 -11.08
N PRO A 294 16.42 -12.05 -11.89
CA PRO A 294 17.69 -11.50 -12.33
C PRO A 294 18.62 -11.19 -11.16
N ALA A 295 19.93 -11.44 -11.34
CA ALA A 295 20.91 -11.33 -10.25
C ALA A 295 20.92 -9.94 -9.59
N VAL A 296 20.68 -8.87 -10.36
CA VAL A 296 20.58 -7.51 -9.83
C VAL A 296 19.38 -7.34 -8.90
N VAL A 297 18.23 -7.96 -9.22
CA VAL A 297 17.03 -7.93 -8.38
C VAL A 297 17.29 -8.74 -7.11
N ARG A 298 17.85 -9.95 -7.22
CA ARG A 298 18.22 -10.77 -6.04
C ARG A 298 19.16 -10.01 -5.10
N TRP A 299 20.18 -9.35 -5.64
CA TRP A 299 21.11 -8.55 -4.85
C TRP A 299 20.38 -7.43 -4.11
N ARG A 300 19.55 -6.64 -4.81
CA ARG A 300 18.72 -5.59 -4.20
C ARG A 300 17.81 -6.13 -3.09
N LEU A 301 17.26 -7.32 -3.26
CA LEU A 301 16.42 -7.95 -2.23
C LEU A 301 17.20 -8.43 -1.00
N SER A 302 18.51 -8.64 -1.11
CA SER A 302 19.36 -9.15 -0.03
C SER A 302 20.27 -8.09 0.62
N ASP A 303 20.60 -7.02 -0.11
CA ASP A 303 21.69 -6.10 0.21
C ASP A 303 21.31 -4.64 -0.09
N SER A 304 20.09 -4.26 0.27
CA SER A 304 19.63 -2.87 0.21
C SER A 304 18.51 -2.62 1.23
N ALA A 305 18.31 -1.35 1.60
CA ALA A 305 17.11 -0.93 2.33
C ALA A 305 15.88 -1.18 1.47
N GLN A 306 14.79 -1.64 2.10
CA GLN A 306 13.54 -1.94 1.39
C GLN A 306 12.47 -0.98 1.89
N MET A 307 11.77 -0.36 0.95
CA MET A 307 10.70 0.59 1.26
C MET A 307 9.38 0.07 0.69
N PHE A 308 8.57 -0.57 1.53
CA PHE A 308 7.27 -1.11 1.15
C PHE A 308 6.22 -0.01 1.15
N LEU A 309 5.56 0.20 0.01
CA LEU A 309 4.60 1.26 -0.20
C LEU A 309 3.24 0.69 -0.60
N ARG A 310 2.18 1.13 0.09
CA ARG A 310 0.78 0.74 -0.13
C ARG A 310 0.57 -0.75 -0.44
N SER A 311 1.25 -1.60 0.32
CA SER A 311 1.01 -3.05 0.29
C SER A 311 0.15 -3.42 1.48
N ARG A 312 -1.04 -3.98 1.23
CA ARG A 312 -1.88 -4.50 2.32
C ARG A 312 -1.26 -5.78 2.83
N LEU A 313 -0.89 -5.77 4.12
CA LEU A 313 -0.05 -6.81 4.71
C LEU A 313 -0.80 -8.14 4.89
N ASP A 314 -2.13 -8.10 4.83
CA ASP A 314 -3.00 -9.26 4.87
C ASP A 314 -3.21 -9.94 3.51
N GLU A 315 -2.90 -9.26 2.40
CA GLU A 315 -3.10 -9.79 1.04
C GLU A 315 -2.06 -10.84 0.63
N TRP A 316 -2.47 -11.72 -0.29
CA TRP A 316 -1.65 -12.81 -0.82
C TRP A 316 -0.40 -12.29 -1.53
N ASP A 317 -0.55 -11.28 -2.40
CA ASP A 317 0.54 -10.64 -3.15
C ASP A 317 1.71 -10.24 -2.24
N PHE A 318 1.40 -9.52 -1.16
CA PHE A 318 2.42 -9.08 -0.22
C PHE A 318 3.03 -10.25 0.55
N ARG A 319 2.22 -11.20 1.00
CA ARG A 319 2.72 -12.38 1.73
C ARG A 319 3.64 -13.23 0.85
N VAL A 320 3.29 -13.39 -0.43
CA VAL A 320 4.09 -14.11 -1.42
C VAL A 320 5.39 -13.39 -1.69
N LEU A 321 5.35 -12.08 -1.98
CA LEU A 321 6.53 -11.23 -2.10
C LEU A 321 7.40 -11.36 -0.85
N TYR A 322 6.85 -11.11 0.34
CA TYR A 322 7.57 -11.20 1.61
C TYR A 322 8.19 -12.57 1.85
N ARG A 323 7.51 -13.66 1.47
CA ARG A 323 8.04 -15.02 1.64
C ARG A 323 9.14 -15.34 0.62
N SER A 324 8.98 -14.89 -0.62
CA SER A 324 10.05 -14.90 -1.63
C SER A 324 11.27 -14.13 -1.14
N LEU A 325 11.06 -12.96 -0.53
CA LEU A 325 12.10 -12.18 0.13
C LEU A 325 12.74 -12.95 1.28
N MET A 326 11.98 -13.47 2.24
CA MET A 326 12.56 -14.11 3.43
C MET A 326 13.32 -15.40 3.09
N ASN A 327 12.96 -16.07 2.00
CA ASN A 327 13.62 -17.30 1.56
C ASN A 327 14.88 -17.06 0.71
N SER A 328 15.18 -15.82 0.28
CA SER A 328 16.42 -15.53 -0.43
C SER A 328 17.63 -15.51 0.51
N GLU A 329 18.73 -16.14 0.08
CA GLU A 329 19.99 -16.12 0.82
C GLU A 329 20.44 -14.68 1.10
N GLY A 330 20.89 -14.38 2.33
CA GLY A 330 21.36 -13.03 2.69
C GLY A 330 20.62 -12.35 3.85
N GLY A 331 19.85 -13.07 4.67
CA GLY A 331 19.21 -12.50 5.87
C GLY A 331 20.17 -11.73 6.80
N ARG A 332 21.46 -12.11 6.86
CA ARG A 332 22.50 -11.37 7.61
C ARG A 332 22.87 -10.02 6.98
N ARG A 333 22.84 -9.89 5.65
CA ARG A 333 23.12 -8.63 4.95
C ARG A 333 21.95 -7.67 5.08
N ARG A 334 20.73 -8.16 4.84
CA ARG A 334 19.48 -7.40 5.11
C ARG A 334 19.41 -6.80 6.50
N ALA A 335 19.84 -7.55 7.50
CA ALA A 335 19.83 -7.09 8.88
C ALA A 335 20.67 -5.81 9.15
N GLN A 336 21.53 -5.40 8.21
CA GLN A 336 22.34 -4.19 8.26
C GLN A 336 21.59 -2.94 7.74
N TYR A 337 20.48 -3.13 7.03
CA TYR A 337 19.70 -2.05 6.44
C TYR A 337 18.44 -1.75 7.24
N THR A 338 17.98 -0.50 7.12
CA THR A 338 16.69 -0.09 7.68
C THR A 338 15.60 -0.37 6.65
N HIS A 339 14.80 -1.40 6.88
CA HIS A 339 13.59 -1.63 6.09
C HIS A 339 12.43 -0.82 6.65
N VAL A 340 11.61 -0.24 5.77
CA VAL A 340 10.48 0.60 6.13
C VAL A 340 9.24 0.13 5.39
N ALA A 341 8.10 0.02 6.09
CA ALA A 341 6.81 -0.20 5.45
C ALA A 341 5.86 0.95 5.80
N VAL A 342 5.33 1.59 4.76
CA VAL A 342 4.34 2.67 4.83
C VAL A 342 2.95 2.02 4.81
N GLN A 343 2.22 2.15 5.91
CA GLN A 343 0.92 1.55 6.13
C GLN A 343 -0.11 2.63 6.47
N LEU A 344 -1.30 2.52 5.86
CA LEU A 344 -2.43 3.37 6.24
C LEU A 344 -2.83 3.12 7.69
N ASP A 345 -3.34 4.15 8.37
CA ASP A 345 -3.74 4.03 9.76
C ASP A 345 -4.94 3.06 9.88
N PRO A 346 -4.84 1.99 10.68
CA PRO A 346 -5.94 1.05 10.89
C PRO A 346 -7.16 1.69 11.58
N GLU A 347 -7.05 2.91 12.11
CA GLU A 347 -8.20 3.70 12.58
C GLU A 347 -9.05 4.29 11.43
N GLU A 348 -8.53 4.36 10.20
CA GLU A 348 -9.30 4.78 9.00
C GLU A 348 -10.11 3.62 8.38
N GLY A 349 -9.88 2.38 8.82
CA GLY A 349 -10.55 1.18 8.31
C GLY A 349 -11.60 0.59 9.25
N ALA A 350 -12.45 -0.29 8.72
CA ALA A 350 -13.46 -1.08 9.45
C ALA A 350 -12.88 -2.16 10.39
N THR A 351 -11.67 -1.97 10.91
CA THR A 351 -10.98 -2.95 11.75
C THR A 351 -11.58 -2.98 13.16
N VAL A 352 -12.08 -4.15 13.58
CA VAL A 352 -12.77 -4.34 14.87
C VAL A 352 -11.88 -3.96 16.09
N ASP A 353 -10.56 -4.21 16.01
CA ASP A 353 -9.57 -3.78 17.00
C ASP A 353 -8.24 -3.40 16.31
N ALA A 354 -8.13 -2.13 15.90
CA ALA A 354 -6.94 -1.56 15.26
C ALA A 354 -5.64 -1.79 16.07
N GLY A 355 -5.72 -1.80 17.41
CA GLY A 355 -4.57 -2.01 18.28
C GLY A 355 -4.06 -3.46 18.29
N ARG A 356 -4.96 -4.45 18.16
CA ARG A 356 -4.56 -5.86 18.00
C ARG A 356 -4.00 -6.14 16.61
N ALA A 357 -4.62 -5.58 15.57
CA ALA A 357 -4.09 -5.66 14.20
C ALA A 357 -2.67 -5.06 14.14
N TRP A 358 -2.48 -3.87 14.72
CA TRP A 358 -1.17 -3.23 14.86
C TRP A 358 -0.13 -4.14 15.52
N ARG A 359 -0.46 -4.74 16.66
CA ARG A 359 0.48 -5.60 17.39
C ARG A 359 0.81 -6.87 16.60
N CYS A 360 -0.19 -7.47 15.96
CA CYS A 360 -0.01 -8.64 15.11
C CYS A 360 0.96 -8.34 13.96
N LEU A 361 0.76 -7.22 13.25
CA LEU A 361 1.65 -6.79 12.18
C LEU A 361 3.06 -6.48 12.70
N LYS A 362 3.18 -5.70 13.78
CA LYS A 362 4.49 -5.39 14.40
C LYS A 362 5.26 -6.66 14.78
N THR A 363 4.58 -7.67 15.32
CA THR A 363 5.19 -8.98 15.66
C THR A 363 5.50 -9.82 14.42
N TYR A 364 4.63 -9.82 13.40
CA TYR A 364 4.87 -10.58 12.17
C TYR A 364 6.13 -10.09 11.44
N PHE A 365 6.37 -8.78 11.42
CA PHE A 365 7.53 -8.18 10.76
C PHE A 365 8.75 -7.96 11.66
N SER A 366 8.68 -8.25 12.97
CA SER A 366 9.82 -8.05 13.86
C SER A 366 11.02 -8.90 13.43
N ASN A 367 10.77 -10.08 12.88
CA ASN A 367 11.83 -10.98 12.38
C ASN A 367 12.55 -10.42 11.14
N ALA A 368 11.89 -9.56 10.35
CA ALA A 368 12.46 -8.91 9.18
C ALA A 368 13.02 -7.51 9.45
N ARG A 369 13.02 -7.05 10.72
CA ARG A 369 13.50 -5.71 11.14
C ARG A 369 12.86 -4.56 10.34
N VAL A 370 11.60 -4.72 9.92
CA VAL A 370 10.87 -3.67 9.20
C VAL A 370 10.27 -2.68 10.19
N SER A 371 10.60 -1.40 10.01
CA SER A 371 10.03 -0.29 10.77
C SER A 371 8.74 0.19 10.11
N LEU A 372 7.67 0.34 10.88
CA LEU A 372 6.37 0.75 10.35
C LEU A 372 6.22 2.27 10.41
N TYR A 373 6.00 2.91 9.27
CA TYR A 373 5.53 4.28 9.18
C TYR A 373 4.01 4.27 8.97
N TRP A 374 3.28 5.02 9.78
CA TRP A 374 1.83 5.11 9.71
C TRP A 374 1.42 6.36 8.96
N GLY A 375 0.95 6.16 7.75
CA GLY A 375 0.34 7.20 6.95
C GLY A 375 0.33 6.91 5.47
N SER A 376 -0.23 7.85 4.73
CA SER A 376 -0.31 7.74 3.28
C SER A 376 1.06 7.95 2.64
N THR A 377 1.23 7.48 1.41
CA THR A 377 2.51 7.57 0.69
C THR A 377 2.88 9.01 0.35
N GLU A 378 1.87 9.85 0.13
CA GLU A 378 2.02 11.27 -0.15
C GLU A 378 2.56 12.00 1.09
N HIS A 379 2.06 11.68 2.29
CA HIS A 379 2.60 12.21 3.55
C HIS A 379 4.03 11.71 3.77
N PHE A 380 4.27 10.42 3.56
CA PHE A 380 5.61 9.84 3.67
C PHE A 380 6.62 10.48 2.70
N ALA A 381 6.18 11.00 1.56
CA ALA A 381 7.03 11.67 0.60
C ALA A 381 7.25 13.16 0.89
N LYS A 382 6.29 13.82 1.53
CA LYS A 382 6.40 15.22 1.98
C LYS A 382 7.25 15.33 3.25
N ASP A 383 7.08 14.43 4.22
CA ASP A 383 7.83 14.42 5.49
C ASP A 383 9.36 14.47 5.34
N PRO A 384 10.02 13.78 4.38
CA PRO A 384 11.45 13.90 4.18
C PRO A 384 11.86 15.27 3.64
N GLN A 385 10.99 16.06 2.98
CA GLN A 385 11.32 17.45 2.61
C GLN A 385 11.41 18.35 3.85
N ASP A 386 10.54 18.14 4.84
CA ASP A 386 10.64 18.83 6.14
C ASP A 386 11.89 18.38 6.93
N ALA A 387 12.27 17.09 6.81
CA ALA A 387 13.53 16.57 7.38
C ALA A 387 14.79 16.99 6.60
N TRP A 388 14.69 17.22 5.29
CA TRP A 388 15.73 17.75 4.40
C TRP A 388 15.95 19.25 4.65
N GLY A 389 14.89 20.01 4.93
CA GLY A 389 14.94 21.46 5.18
C GLY A 389 15.43 21.86 6.58
N ALA A 390 15.22 21.02 7.59
CA ALA A 390 15.60 21.32 8.98
C ALA A 390 17.11 21.18 9.30
N ARG A 391 17.95 20.90 8.29
CA ARG A 391 19.42 20.75 8.43
C ARG A 391 20.23 21.77 7.60
N ARG A 392 19.64 22.91 7.20
CA ARG A 392 20.41 24.07 6.74
C ARG A 392 20.57 25.12 7.83
#